data_AF-A0A847AZM7-F1
#
_entry.id   AF-A0A847AZM7-F1
#
_cell.length_a   1.000
_cell.length_b   1.000
_cell.length_c   1.000
_cell.angle_alpha   90.00
_cell.angle_beta   90.00
_cell.angle_gamma   90.00
#
_symmetry.space_group_name_H-M   'P 1'
#
loop_
_entity.id
_entity.type
_entity.pdbx_description
1 polymer ?
#
loop_
_entity_poly.entity_id
_entity_poly.type
_entity_poly.pdbx_seq_one_letter_code
_entity_poly.pdbx_strand_id
1 'polypeptide(L)'
;MFESKTIDEMEIGDKASSVITLKAEHIDSFAQATGDFNPIHIDEDYASKSIFEKRVVHGVLMTGIISGILGTKLPGLGTIAREMDAKFSRPVFIG
;
A
#
# COMPACT_ATOMS: atom_id res chain seq x y z
N MET A 1 -1.81 -17.73 -11.86
CA MET A 1 -2.69 -16.94 -12.75
C MET A 1 -3.37 -15.91 -11.89
N PHE A 2 -3.63 -14.70 -12.42
CA PHE A 2 -4.54 -13.79 -11.77
C PHE A 2 -5.95 -14.37 -11.89
N GLU A 3 -6.62 -14.57 -10.76
CA GLU A 3 -8.04 -14.88 -10.75
C GLU A 3 -8.80 -13.57 -10.87
N SER A 4 -9.86 -13.55 -11.66
CA SER A 4 -10.68 -12.36 -11.85
C SER A 4 -12.14 -12.77 -11.95
N LYS A 5 -13.02 -11.89 -11.49
CA LYS A 5 -14.46 -12.05 -11.52
C LYS A 5 -15.07 -10.89 -12.29
N THR A 6 -15.94 -11.23 -13.24
CA THR A 6 -16.90 -10.29 -13.81
C THR A 6 -17.92 -9.87 -12.75
N ILE A 7 -18.71 -8.84 -13.04
CA ILE A 7 -19.77 -8.37 -12.15
C ILE A 7 -20.76 -9.49 -11.81
N ASP A 8 -21.08 -10.36 -12.78
CA ASP A 8 -22.06 -11.44 -12.62
C ASP A 8 -21.53 -12.64 -11.80
N GLU A 9 -20.20 -12.76 -11.64
CA GLU A 9 -19.54 -13.82 -10.87
C GLU A 9 -19.20 -13.41 -9.43
N MET A 10 -19.34 -12.11 -9.12
CA MET A 10 -19.10 -11.57 -7.79
C MET A 10 -20.28 -11.85 -6.87
N GLU A 11 -19.96 -12.25 -5.64
CA GLU A 11 -20.96 -12.50 -4.61
C GLU A 11 -20.71 -11.64 -3.37
N ILE A 12 -21.79 -11.26 -2.68
CA ILE A 12 -21.68 -10.55 -1.41
C ILE A 12 -20.93 -11.45 -0.42
N GLY A 13 -19.84 -10.92 0.12
CA GLY A 13 -18.98 -11.64 1.07
C GLY A 13 -17.70 -12.20 0.45
N ASP A 14 -17.49 -12.05 -0.86
CA ASP A 14 -16.20 -12.30 -1.49
C ASP A 14 -15.08 -11.52 -0.78
N LYS A 15 -13.94 -12.20 -0.56
CA LYS A 15 -12.78 -11.63 0.12
C LYS A 15 -11.51 -11.97 -0.64
N ALA A 16 -10.60 -11.00 -0.67
CA ALA A 16 -9.23 -11.21 -1.11
C ALA A 16 -8.27 -10.59 -0.11
N SER A 17 -7.08 -11.18 0.01
CA SER A 17 -6.02 -10.69 0.87
C SER A 17 -4.66 -10.85 0.23
N SER A 18 -3.73 -10.00 0.65
CA SER A 18 -2.30 -10.12 0.39
C SER A 18 -1.57 -9.90 1.71
N VAL A 19 -0.50 -10.66 1.92
CA VAL A 19 0.44 -10.44 3.01
C VAL A 19 1.73 -9.96 2.37
N ILE A 20 2.21 -8.78 2.78
CA ILE A 20 3.40 -8.14 2.24
C ILE A 20 4.24 -7.66 3.41
N THR A 21 5.48 -8.11 3.49
CA THR A 21 6.50 -7.52 4.38
C THR A 21 7.12 -6.34 3.65
N LEU A 22 6.90 -5.14 4.19
CA LEU A 22 7.45 -3.93 3.61
C LEU A 22 8.93 -3.82 3.94
N LYS A 23 9.69 -3.45 2.92
CA LYS A 23 11.15 -3.30 2.97
C LYS A 23 11.52 -1.90 2.53
N ALA A 24 12.74 -1.46 2.85
CA ALA A 24 13.25 -0.15 2.46
C ALA A 24 13.07 0.12 0.96
N GLU A 25 13.29 -0.89 0.10
CA GLU A 25 13.22 -0.73 -1.35
C GLU A 25 11.81 -0.35 -1.84
N HIS A 26 10.76 -0.82 -1.17
CA HIS A 26 9.39 -0.45 -1.50
C HIS A 26 9.12 1.03 -1.20
N ILE A 27 9.68 1.52 -0.10
CA ILE A 27 9.53 2.91 0.37
C ILE A 27 10.33 3.83 -0.54
N ASP A 28 11.55 3.42 -0.88
CA ASP A 28 12.44 4.19 -1.75
C ASP A 28 11.86 4.26 -3.17
N SER A 29 11.31 3.15 -3.68
CA SER A 29 10.62 3.13 -4.98
C SER A 29 9.36 4.00 -4.98
N PHE A 30 8.60 4.00 -3.89
CA PHE A 30 7.42 4.85 -3.76
C PHE A 30 7.79 6.34 -3.69
N ALA A 31 8.84 6.69 -2.95
CA ALA A 31 9.38 8.05 -2.92
C ALA A 31 9.82 8.50 -4.31
N GLN A 32 10.50 7.64 -5.08
CA GLN A 32 10.88 7.93 -6.47
C GLN A 32 9.66 8.14 -7.38
N ALA A 33 8.63 7.30 -7.24
CA ALA A 33 7.44 7.38 -8.08
C ALA A 33 6.55 8.59 -7.77
N THR A 34 6.51 9.01 -6.50
CA THR A 34 5.61 10.08 -6.02
C THR A 34 6.29 11.43 -5.86
N GLY A 35 7.61 11.46 -5.75
CA GLY A 35 8.38 12.64 -5.34
C GLY A 35 8.32 12.92 -3.83
N ASP A 36 7.65 12.08 -3.03
CA ASP A 36 7.60 12.23 -1.57
C ASP A 36 8.88 11.69 -0.92
N PHE A 37 9.90 12.55 -0.92
CA PHE A 37 11.19 12.34 -0.27
C PHE A 37 11.23 12.95 1.15
N ASN A 38 10.09 13.04 1.85
CA ASN A 38 10.11 13.48 3.24
C ASN A 38 11.10 12.62 4.04
N PRO A 39 12.08 13.20 4.75
CA PRO A 39 13.16 12.45 5.39
C PRO A 39 12.65 11.45 6.43
N ILE A 40 11.43 11.62 6.97
CA ILE A 40 10.81 10.62 7.86
C ILE A 40 10.66 9.23 7.19
N HIS A 41 10.58 9.19 5.86
CA HIS A 41 10.42 7.98 5.08
C HIS A 41 11.74 7.41 4.57
N ILE A 42 12.77 8.23 4.36
CA ILE A 42 13.97 7.85 3.59
C ILE A 42 15.30 7.97 4.34
N ASP A 43 15.35 8.70 5.45
CA ASP A 43 16.58 9.01 6.19
C ASP A 43 16.48 8.44 7.62
N GLU A 44 17.36 7.50 7.94
CA GLU A 44 17.40 6.83 9.25
C GLU A 44 17.88 7.78 10.36
N ASP A 45 18.83 8.68 10.08
CA ASP A 45 19.37 9.63 11.06
C ASP A 45 18.36 10.73 11.39
N TYR A 46 17.53 11.09 10.43
CA TYR A 46 16.39 11.98 10.67
C TYR A 46 15.29 11.26 11.44
N ALA A 47 14.91 10.06 11.00
CA ALA A 47 13.78 9.33 11.58
C ALA A 47 14.05 8.88 13.02
N SER A 48 15.29 8.51 13.36
CA SER A 48 15.72 8.19 14.73
C SER A 48 15.55 9.34 15.72
N LYS A 49 15.50 10.58 15.24
CA LYS A 49 15.27 11.79 16.06
C LYS A 49 13.81 12.22 16.11
N SER A 50 12.93 11.53 15.39
CA SER A 50 11.49 11.80 15.36
C SER A 50 10.76 11.05 16.49
N ILE A 51 9.47 11.35 16.68
CA ILE A 51 8.59 10.62 17.60
C ILE A 51 8.40 9.13 17.24
N PHE A 52 8.82 8.73 16.04
CA PHE A 52 8.70 7.37 15.55
C PHE A 52 9.98 6.55 15.73
N GLU A 53 11.12 7.21 16.03
CA GLU A 53 12.44 6.62 16.32
C GLU A 53 13.06 5.74 15.20
N LYS A 54 12.38 5.60 14.06
CA LYS A 54 12.80 4.85 12.87
C LYS A 54 11.96 5.27 11.68
N ARG A 55 12.41 4.91 10.48
CA ARG A 55 11.69 5.22 9.23
C ARG A 55 10.26 4.70 9.26
N VAL A 56 9.32 5.55 8.89
CA VAL A 56 7.90 5.21 8.75
C VAL A 56 7.58 5.03 7.27
N VAL A 57 6.74 4.06 6.93
CA VAL A 57 6.24 3.88 5.56
C VAL A 57 5.26 5.00 5.21
N HIS A 58 5.27 5.50 3.96
CA HIS A 58 4.23 6.41 3.46
C HIS A 58 2.83 5.81 3.67
N GLY A 59 1.93 6.52 4.35
CA GLY A 59 0.58 6.01 4.58
C GLY A 59 -0.13 5.61 3.27
N VAL A 60 0.00 6.45 2.24
CA VAL A 60 -0.61 6.25 0.91
C VAL A 60 -0.02 5.03 0.18
N LEU A 61 1.17 4.52 0.54
CA LEU A 61 1.65 3.25 -0.03
C LEU A 61 0.68 2.10 0.27
N MET A 62 0.00 2.14 1.42
CA MET A 62 -0.98 1.11 1.79
C MET A 62 -2.18 1.10 0.85
N THR A 63 -2.64 2.25 0.35
CA THR A 63 -3.73 2.30 -0.64
C THR A 63 -3.26 1.77 -2.00
N GLY A 64 -1.99 1.97 -2.34
CA GLY A 64 -1.35 1.32 -3.50
C GLY A 64 -1.37 -0.21 -3.41
N ILE A 65 -1.13 -0.79 -2.23
CA ILE A 65 -1.25 -2.24 -2.01
C ILE A 65 -2.69 -2.72 -2.23
N ILE A 66 -3.68 -1.99 -1.72
CA ILE A 66 -5.10 -2.31 -1.94
C ILE A 66 -5.46 -2.20 -3.43
N SER A 67 -4.95 -1.18 -4.14
CA SER A 67 -5.11 -1.06 -5.59
C SER A 67 -4.59 -2.30 -6.33
N GLY A 68 -3.44 -2.84 -5.90
CA GLY A 68 -2.92 -4.11 -6.42
C GLY A 68 -3.88 -5.29 -6.22
N ILE A 69 -4.53 -5.41 -5.05
CA ILE A 69 -5.55 -6.45 -4.80
C ILE A 69 -6.75 -6.25 -5.74
N LEU A 70 -7.26 -5.02 -5.85
CA LEU A 70 -8.41 -4.70 -6.70
C LEU A 70 -8.15 -5.01 -8.17
N GLY A 71 -6.97 -4.63 -8.68
CA GLY A 71 -6.61 -4.80 -10.08
C GLY A 71 -6.14 -6.21 -10.47
N THR A 72 -5.83 -7.08 -9.51
CA THR A 72 -5.19 -8.38 -9.81
C THR A 72 -5.80 -9.60 -9.13
N LYS A 73 -6.67 -9.43 -8.12
CA LYS A 73 -7.26 -10.54 -7.36
C LYS A 73 -8.79 -10.47 -7.29
N LEU A 74 -9.34 -9.35 -6.84
CA LEU A 74 -10.79 -9.20 -6.65
C LEU A 74 -11.20 -7.72 -6.73
N PRO A 75 -11.99 -7.32 -7.73
CA PRO A 75 -12.53 -8.15 -8.81
C PRO A 75 -11.45 -8.69 -9.77
N GLY A 76 -10.28 -8.06 -9.85
CA GLY A 76 -9.17 -8.52 -10.68
C GLY A 76 -9.02 -7.71 -11.97
N LEU A 77 -8.51 -8.35 -13.02
CA LEU A 77 -8.11 -7.70 -14.27
C LEU A 77 -9.28 -6.90 -14.88
N GLY A 78 -8.99 -5.67 -15.34
CA GLY A 78 -9.98 -4.75 -15.88
C GLY A 78 -10.67 -3.87 -14.84
N THR A 79 -10.45 -4.10 -13.55
CA THR A 79 -10.95 -3.23 -12.48
C THR A 79 -10.24 -1.87 -12.48
N ILE A 80 -11.02 -0.80 -12.40
CA ILE A 80 -10.52 0.56 -12.14
C ILE A 80 -11.20 1.09 -10.87
N ALA A 81 -10.39 1.36 -9.84
CA ALA A 81 -10.87 2.00 -8.63
C ALA A 81 -11.27 3.45 -8.93
N ARG A 82 -12.50 3.83 -8.54
CA ARG A 82 -13.03 5.19 -8.76
C ARG A 82 -12.93 6.07 -7.52
N GLU A 83 -12.96 5.47 -6.34
CA GLU A 83 -12.93 6.15 -5.05
C GLU A 83 -12.30 5.22 -4.01
N MET A 84 -11.57 5.77 -3.06
CA MET A 84 -11.04 5.05 -1.91
C MET A 84 -10.89 6.01 -0.73
N ASP A 85 -11.63 5.75 0.33
CA ASP A 85 -11.46 6.43 1.62
C ASP A 85 -10.54 5.62 2.52
N ALA A 86 -9.55 6.30 3.11
CA ALA A 86 -8.57 5.66 3.99
C ALA A 86 -8.31 6.49 5.25
N LYS A 87 -8.23 5.80 6.39
CA LYS A 87 -7.78 6.36 7.67
C LYS A 87 -6.54 5.63 8.17
N PHE A 88 -5.40 6.33 8.16
CA PHE A 88 -4.12 5.80 8.66
C PHE A 88 -4.09 5.82 10.18
N SER A 89 -4.57 4.74 10.80
CA SER A 89 -4.80 4.69 12.25
C SER A 89 -3.54 4.44 13.08
N ARG A 90 -2.51 3.84 12.47
CA ARG A 90 -1.22 3.54 13.11
C ARG A 90 -0.10 3.65 12.07
N PRO A 91 1.13 4.03 12.48
CA PRO A 91 2.28 3.99 11.59
C PRO A 91 2.60 2.54 11.20
N VAL A 92 3.12 2.38 9.99
CA VAL A 92 3.67 1.11 9.50
C VAL A 92 5.18 1.29 9.38
N PHE A 93 5.94 0.29 9.82
CA PHE A 93 7.40 0.30 9.82
C PHE A 93 7.94 -0.70 8.81
N ILE A 94 9.23 -0.58 8.48
CA ILE A 94 9.97 -1.60 7.74
C ILE A 94 10.09 -2.89 8.57
N GLY A 95 9.95 -4.04 7.92
CA GLY A 95 9.99 -5.37 8.54
C GLY A 95 8.63 -5.94 8.90
#